data_AF-A0A7J9DNN7-F1
#
_entry.id   AF-A0A7J9DNN7-F1
#
_cell.length_a   1.000
_cell.length_b   1.000
_cell.length_c   1.000
_cell.angle_alpha   90.00
_cell.angle_beta   90.00
_cell.angle_gamma   90.00
#
_symmetry.space_group_name_H-M   'P 1'
#
loop_
_entity.id
_entity.type
_entity.pdbx_description
1 polymer ?
#
loop_
_entity_poly.entity_id
_entity_poly.type
_entity_poly.pdbx_seq_one_letter_code
_entity_poly.pdbx_strand_id
1 'polypeptide(L)'
;MHEDICTMALDKQTSFIILPFHRKWSVNGSVEAENNVVRNVNCSVLDRSPCSVGILIDRGGRRKPMKSSSYSVGILFLGGKDDREALTLAKRMARDPRVKLTVIRLIAYQDRRDVLDWDTIMDIEILKDVKQNNGVLGNDCDIMYVEQVSDSGSQTAKIIRSVADYYDLIIVGRRYGVESIQSKGLSEWSEFPELGIVGDLFASTDLDSRSAVAMAESLPPPYLLYENATYEFCFVLPSKVNSAGIWENATTPAVIFSYSLPFLELQFVMIFLVNHLVYAILRSIGITLFASQMFVC
;
A
#
# COMPACT_ATOMS: atom_id res chain seq x y z
N MET A 1 -8.20 -23.23 5.54
CA MET A 1 -7.05 -22.55 6.17
C MET A 1 -6.89 -21.11 5.71
N HIS A 2 -6.58 -20.81 4.45
CA HIS A 2 -6.44 -19.40 4.03
C HIS A 2 -7.77 -18.62 4.16
N GLU A 3 -8.91 -19.25 3.86
CA GLU A 3 -10.24 -18.66 4.09
C GLU A 3 -10.47 -18.32 5.54
N ASP A 4 -10.19 -19.25 6.46
CA ASP A 4 -10.33 -19.04 7.90
C ASP A 4 -9.46 -17.87 8.38
N ILE A 5 -8.23 -17.73 7.86
CA ILE A 5 -7.33 -16.61 8.17
C ILE A 5 -7.95 -15.29 7.69
N CYS A 6 -8.41 -15.21 6.44
CA CYS A 6 -9.00 -14.00 5.88
C CYS A 6 -10.32 -13.61 6.56
N THR A 7 -11.20 -14.60 6.83
CA THR A 7 -12.46 -14.38 7.55
C THR A 7 -12.19 -13.90 8.97
N MET A 8 -11.24 -14.52 9.69
CA MET A 8 -10.86 -14.07 11.02
C MET A 8 -10.27 -12.65 10.98
N ALA A 9 -9.46 -12.32 9.98
CA ALA A 9 -8.93 -10.98 9.80
C ALA A 9 -10.04 -9.95 9.61
N LEU A 10 -11.05 -10.27 8.79
CA LEU A 10 -12.23 -9.44 8.56
C LEU A 10 -13.07 -9.26 9.83
N ASP A 11 -13.41 -10.36 10.50
CA ASP A 11 -14.25 -10.38 11.71
C ASP A 11 -13.61 -9.59 12.86
N LYS A 12 -12.29 -9.60 12.95
CA LYS A 12 -11.52 -8.87 13.95
C LYS A 12 -11.10 -7.48 13.51
N GLN A 13 -11.46 -7.05 12.29
CA GLN A 13 -11.01 -5.78 11.70
C GLN A 13 -9.48 -5.63 11.80
N THR A 14 -8.77 -6.71 11.50
CA THR A 14 -7.31 -6.77 11.57
C THR A 14 -6.73 -5.86 10.50
N SER A 15 -5.77 -5.01 10.87
CA SER A 15 -5.14 -4.08 9.92
C SER A 15 -3.96 -4.69 9.15
N PHE A 16 -3.38 -5.77 9.66
CA PHE A 16 -2.15 -6.36 9.12
C PHE A 16 -2.00 -7.83 9.54
N ILE A 17 -1.61 -8.69 8.59
CA ILE A 17 -1.31 -10.12 8.83
C ILE A 17 0.19 -10.35 8.62
N ILE A 18 0.83 -11.05 9.55
CA ILE A 18 2.21 -11.55 9.37
C ILE A 18 2.16 -13.06 9.14
N LEU A 19 2.76 -13.51 8.04
CA LEU A 19 2.88 -14.92 7.69
C LEU A 19 4.35 -15.35 7.77
N PRO A 20 4.67 -16.53 8.31
CA PRO A 20 6.03 -17.05 8.26
C PRO A 20 6.39 -17.46 6.82
N PHE A 21 7.64 -17.22 6.43
CA PHE A 21 8.17 -17.77 5.19
C PHE A 21 8.24 -19.31 5.25
N HIS A 22 8.04 -19.96 4.11
CA HIS A 22 7.89 -21.42 4.05
C HIS A 22 9.22 -22.19 4.15
N ARG A 23 10.36 -21.51 4.06
CA ARG A 23 11.69 -22.07 4.32
C ARG A 23 12.09 -21.87 5.78
N LYS A 24 12.66 -22.91 6.37
CA LYS A 24 13.36 -22.84 7.66
C LYS A 24 14.86 -22.87 7.42
N TRP A 25 15.57 -21.97 8.08
CA TRP A 25 17.03 -21.91 8.02
C TRP A 25 17.69 -22.48 9.26
N SER A 26 18.85 -23.08 9.05
CA SER A 26 19.74 -23.54 10.10
C SER A 26 20.53 -22.38 10.68
N VAL A 27 21.11 -22.60 11.86
CA VAL A 27 22.05 -21.66 12.49
C VAL A 27 23.25 -21.34 11.56
N ASN A 28 23.58 -22.26 10.66
CA ASN A 28 24.66 -22.11 9.68
C ASN A 28 24.23 -21.39 8.39
N GLY A 29 22.98 -20.91 8.30
CA GLY A 29 22.44 -20.24 7.11
C GLY A 29 21.96 -21.17 5.98
N SER A 30 22.18 -22.48 6.11
CA SER A 30 21.65 -23.47 5.15
C SER A 30 20.15 -23.70 5.32
N VAL A 31 19.44 -24.02 4.24
CA VAL A 31 18.01 -24.37 4.28
C VAL A 31 17.86 -25.76 4.94
N GLU A 32 17.10 -25.84 6.03
CA GLU A 32 16.82 -27.09 6.74
C GLU A 32 15.58 -27.79 6.21
N ALA A 33 14.54 -27.02 5.90
CA ALA A 33 13.26 -27.55 5.46
C ALA A 33 12.50 -26.53 4.63
N GLU A 34 11.72 -27.03 3.67
CA GLU A 34 10.80 -26.24 2.86
C GLU A 34 9.40 -26.84 2.96
N ASN A 35 8.38 -26.00 3.16
CA ASN A 35 7.01 -26.44 3.29
C ASN A 35 6.11 -25.82 2.21
N ASN A 36 5.93 -26.53 1.10
CA ASN A 36 5.08 -26.07 -0.02
C ASN A 36 3.61 -25.87 0.38
N VAL A 37 3.11 -26.54 1.41
CA VAL A 37 1.75 -26.30 1.92
C VAL A 37 1.65 -24.90 2.53
N VAL A 38 2.68 -24.49 3.28
CA VAL A 38 2.76 -23.11 3.82
C VAL A 38 2.89 -22.11 2.70
N ARG A 39 3.72 -22.38 1.67
CA ARG A 39 3.83 -21.51 0.49
C ARG A 39 2.47 -21.29 -0.20
N ASN A 40 1.71 -22.35 -0.43
CA ASN A 40 0.38 -22.26 -1.04
C ASN A 40 -0.60 -21.45 -0.18
N VAL A 41 -0.58 -21.63 1.15
CA VAL A 41 -1.39 -20.81 2.06
C VAL A 41 -0.97 -19.35 1.99
N ASN A 42 0.33 -19.05 1.98
CA ASN A 42 0.84 -17.68 1.90
C ASN A 42 0.39 -16.99 0.61
N CYS A 43 0.52 -17.63 -0.54
CA CYS A 43 0.02 -17.08 -1.81
C CYS A 43 -1.50 -16.84 -1.75
N SER A 44 -2.25 -17.82 -1.24
CA SER A 44 -3.72 -17.70 -1.14
C SER A 44 -4.16 -16.56 -0.21
N VAL A 45 -3.42 -16.31 0.88
CA VAL A 45 -3.69 -15.18 1.79
C VAL A 45 -3.28 -13.86 1.13
N LEU A 46 -2.12 -13.79 0.47
CA LEU A 46 -1.69 -12.59 -0.27
C LEU A 46 -2.72 -12.14 -1.30
N ASP A 47 -3.39 -13.09 -1.98
CA ASP A 47 -4.35 -12.77 -3.04
C ASP A 47 -5.75 -12.41 -2.52
N ARG A 48 -6.14 -12.89 -1.33
CA ARG A 48 -7.52 -12.78 -0.81
C ARG A 48 -7.63 -12.01 0.51
N SER A 49 -6.53 -11.52 1.07
CA SER A 49 -6.55 -10.84 2.36
C SER A 49 -7.35 -9.54 2.29
N PRO A 50 -8.18 -9.23 3.31
CA PRO A 50 -8.89 -7.95 3.41
C PRO A 50 -8.01 -6.81 3.94
N CYS A 51 -6.75 -7.09 4.31
CA CYS A 51 -5.79 -6.14 4.86
C CYS A 51 -4.36 -6.44 4.37
N SER A 52 -3.43 -5.54 4.68
CA SER A 52 -2.02 -5.69 4.29
C SER A 52 -1.41 -6.98 4.84
N VAL A 53 -0.50 -7.60 4.07
CA VAL A 53 0.11 -8.88 4.42
C VAL A 53 1.63 -8.75 4.34
N GLY A 54 2.33 -9.17 5.40
CA GLY A 54 3.79 -9.25 5.45
C GLY A 54 4.23 -10.70 5.52
N ILE A 55 5.15 -11.13 4.66
CA ILE A 55 5.81 -12.44 4.81
C ILE A 55 7.15 -12.23 5.52
N LEU A 56 7.28 -12.82 6.71
CA LEU A 56 8.46 -12.79 7.55
C LEU A 56 9.45 -13.88 7.15
N ILE A 57 10.59 -13.43 6.63
CA ILE A 57 11.80 -14.20 6.38
C ILE A 57 12.64 -14.13 7.66
N ASP A 58 12.70 -15.22 8.43
CA ASP A 58 13.53 -15.32 9.64
C ASP A 58 14.64 -16.36 9.44
N ARG A 59 15.88 -15.89 9.23
CA ARG A 59 17.03 -16.76 8.98
C ARG A 59 17.65 -17.35 10.23
N GLY A 60 17.14 -17.02 11.43
CA GLY A 60 17.68 -17.54 12.69
C GLY A 60 19.14 -17.18 12.97
N GLY A 61 19.76 -16.33 12.12
CA GLY A 61 21.18 -15.98 12.17
C GLY A 61 21.57 -15.27 13.46
N ARG A 62 22.83 -15.45 13.88
CA ARG A 62 23.48 -14.97 15.12
C ARG A 62 22.67 -13.87 15.84
N ARG A 63 21.71 -14.31 16.66
CA ARG A 63 21.00 -13.42 17.58
C ARG A 63 22.08 -12.74 18.41
N LYS A 64 22.23 -11.41 18.27
CA LYS A 64 22.98 -10.64 19.26
C LYS A 64 22.40 -11.04 20.62
N PRO A 65 23.24 -11.32 21.64
CA PRO A 65 22.71 -11.57 22.97
C PRO A 65 21.76 -10.43 23.30
N MET A 66 20.58 -10.78 23.81
CA MET A 66 19.41 -9.93 24.09
C MET A 66 19.72 -8.88 25.18
N LYS A 67 20.74 -8.07 24.93
CA LYS A 67 21.39 -7.07 25.77
C LYS A 67 21.71 -5.79 24.99
N SER A 68 21.53 -5.74 23.66
CA SER A 68 21.51 -4.44 22.99
C SER A 68 20.19 -3.75 23.32
N SER A 69 20.29 -2.57 23.92
CA SER A 69 19.14 -1.74 24.28
C SER A 69 18.43 -1.13 23.07
N SER A 70 18.97 -1.32 21.86
CA SER A 70 18.42 -0.81 20.60
C SER A 70 18.37 -1.87 19.50
N TYR A 71 17.34 -1.79 18.65
CA TYR A 71 17.10 -2.60 17.47
C TYR A 71 17.26 -1.74 16.22
N SER A 72 18.07 -2.17 15.25
CA SER A 72 18.26 -1.43 14.01
C SER A 72 17.34 -1.99 12.92
N VAL A 73 16.40 -1.18 12.45
CA VAL A 73 15.43 -1.54 11.41
C VAL A 73 15.74 -0.74 10.15
N GLY A 74 15.88 -1.41 9.01
CA GLY A 74 16.04 -0.79 7.71
C GLY A 74 14.77 -0.90 6.88
N ILE A 75 14.47 0.09 6.06
CA ILE A 75 13.47 -0.04 4.98
C ILE A 75 14.12 0.34 3.65
N LEU A 76 13.90 -0.49 2.63
CA LEU A 76 14.23 -0.16 1.25
C LEU A 76 12.99 0.40 0.57
N PHE A 77 13.11 1.62 0.06
CA PHE A 77 12.02 2.35 -0.60
C PHE A 77 12.40 2.63 -2.06
N LEU A 78 11.76 1.92 -2.99
CA LEU A 78 11.92 2.10 -4.44
C LEU A 78 10.76 2.94 -5.01
N GLY A 79 9.62 2.97 -4.32
CA GLY A 79 8.41 3.68 -4.70
C GLY A 79 7.27 2.76 -5.09
N GLY A 80 6.05 3.25 -4.88
CA GLY A 80 4.79 2.55 -5.12
C GLY A 80 4.05 2.13 -3.84
N LYS A 81 2.83 1.65 -4.07
CA LYS A 81 1.83 1.19 -3.10
C LYS A 81 2.40 0.34 -1.94
N ASP A 82 3.01 -0.80 -2.27
CA ASP A 82 3.59 -1.71 -1.29
C ASP A 82 4.71 -1.09 -0.43
N ASP A 83 5.54 -0.22 -1.00
CA ASP A 83 6.63 0.45 -0.29
C ASP A 83 6.09 1.51 0.69
N ARG A 84 4.97 2.16 0.36
CA ARG A 84 4.28 3.09 1.28
C ARG A 84 3.68 2.37 2.47
N GLU A 85 3.11 1.19 2.26
CA GLU A 85 2.60 0.36 3.34
C GLU A 85 3.73 -0.18 4.22
N ALA A 86 4.84 -0.63 3.62
CA ALA A 86 6.06 -0.98 4.32
C ALA A 86 6.59 0.18 5.19
N LEU A 87 6.59 1.40 4.64
CA LEU A 87 7.02 2.60 5.38
C LEU A 87 6.09 2.93 6.54
N THR A 88 4.79 2.72 6.38
CA THR A 88 3.80 2.91 7.45
C THR A 88 4.04 1.93 8.61
N LEU A 89 4.30 0.65 8.30
CA LEU A 89 4.69 -0.33 9.31
C LEU A 89 6.00 0.07 10.01
N ALA A 90 7.02 0.46 9.23
CA ALA A 90 8.32 0.86 9.76
C ALA A 90 8.21 2.09 10.70
N LYS A 91 7.46 3.12 10.29
CA LYS A 91 7.15 4.30 11.13
C LYS A 91 6.44 3.91 12.42
N ARG A 92 5.53 2.92 12.37
CA ARG A 92 4.85 2.42 13.57
C ARG A 92 5.81 1.72 14.53
N MET A 93 6.79 0.96 14.01
CA MET A 93 7.84 0.34 14.82
C MET A 93 8.78 1.37 15.45
N ALA A 94 9.11 2.44 14.72
CA ALA A 94 9.97 3.52 15.19
C ALA A 94 9.38 4.37 16.34
N ARG A 95 8.11 4.15 16.71
CA ARG A 95 7.51 4.74 17.91
C ARG A 95 8.06 4.13 19.21
N ASP A 96 8.66 2.93 19.15
CA ASP A 96 9.41 2.40 20.29
C ASP A 96 10.80 3.09 20.32
N PRO A 97 11.18 3.77 21.42
CA PRO A 97 12.46 4.48 21.52
C PRO A 97 13.70 3.60 21.35
N ARG A 98 13.55 2.27 21.44
CA ARG A 98 14.63 1.31 21.21
C ARG A 98 14.86 1.04 19.73
N VAL A 99 13.91 1.38 18.86
CA VAL A 99 14.00 1.11 17.43
C VAL A 99 14.65 2.30 16.73
N LYS A 100 15.77 2.03 16.05
CA LYS A 100 16.44 2.98 15.15
C LYS A 100 16.06 2.62 13.73
N LEU A 101 15.31 3.51 13.07
CA LEU A 101 14.82 3.28 11.72
C LEU A 101 15.71 4.00 10.70
N THR A 102 16.19 3.28 9.68
CA THR A 102 16.82 3.90 8.51
C THR A 102 15.97 3.68 7.28
N VAL A 103 15.53 4.77 6.65
CA VAL A 103 14.84 4.77 5.36
C VAL A 103 15.85 4.94 4.23
N ILE A 104 16.05 3.89 3.44
CA ILE A 104 16.97 3.86 2.31
C ILE A 104 16.17 3.98 1.02
N ARG A 105 16.13 5.18 0.45
CA ARG A 105 15.47 5.41 -0.84
C ARG A 105 16.41 5.09 -1.98
N LEU A 106 16.00 4.15 -2.84
CA LEU A 106 16.70 3.90 -4.10
C LEU A 106 16.12 4.83 -5.17
N ILE A 107 16.97 5.56 -5.89
CA ILE A 107 16.56 6.44 -6.99
C ILE A 107 17.29 6.06 -8.30
N ALA A 108 16.62 6.15 -9.44
CA ALA A 108 17.22 5.97 -10.76
C ALA A 108 17.29 7.31 -11.50
N TYR A 109 18.39 7.59 -12.20
CA TYR A 109 18.63 8.89 -12.84
C TYR A 109 17.63 9.21 -13.97
N GLN A 110 17.13 8.17 -14.64
CA GLN A 110 16.21 8.29 -15.79
C GLN A 110 14.73 8.43 -15.40
N ASP A 111 14.39 8.29 -14.11
CA ASP A 111 13.02 8.44 -13.58
C ASP A 111 12.59 9.92 -13.48
N ARG A 112 13.48 10.85 -13.85
CA ARG A 112 13.23 12.30 -13.87
C ARG A 112 12.55 12.80 -15.16
N ARG A 113 11.84 11.95 -15.90
CA ARG A 113 11.09 12.39 -17.09
C ARG A 113 9.67 12.81 -16.74
N ASP A 114 9.52 14.10 -16.39
CA ASP A 114 8.41 15.07 -16.54
C ASP A 114 6.92 14.68 -16.51
N VAL A 115 6.51 13.46 -16.19
CA VAL A 115 5.12 13.14 -15.83
C VAL A 115 5.10 12.57 -14.41
N LEU A 116 4.74 13.41 -13.44
CA LEU A 116 4.51 12.98 -12.07
C LEU A 116 3.22 12.16 -12.02
N ASP A 117 3.35 10.84 -12.01
CA ASP A 117 2.24 9.96 -11.68
C ASP A 117 1.75 10.20 -10.24
N TRP A 118 0.47 9.94 -9.96
CA TRP A 118 -0.11 10.09 -8.63
C TRP A 118 0.62 9.24 -7.59
N ASP A 119 1.07 8.03 -7.96
CA ASP A 119 1.89 7.19 -7.08
C ASP A 119 3.20 7.89 -6.71
N THR A 120 3.86 8.56 -7.65
CA THR A 120 5.08 9.34 -7.39
C THR A 120 4.81 10.56 -6.50
N ILE A 121 3.68 11.24 -6.67
CA ILE A 121 3.28 12.37 -5.82
C ILE A 121 3.05 11.88 -4.38
N MET A 122 2.34 10.77 -4.20
CA MET A 122 2.13 10.16 -2.89
C MET A 122 3.44 9.71 -2.23
N ASP A 123 4.36 9.14 -3.01
CA ASP A 123 5.68 8.75 -2.53
C ASP A 123 6.50 9.97 -2.07
N ILE A 124 6.46 11.08 -2.81
CA ILE A 124 7.11 12.33 -2.40
C ILE A 124 6.50 12.84 -1.09
N GLU A 125 5.16 12.84 -0.98
CA GLU A 125 4.45 13.35 0.20
C GLU A 125 4.79 12.55 1.46
N ILE A 126 4.69 11.22 1.42
CA ILE A 126 4.95 10.38 2.59
C ILE A 126 6.41 10.42 3.07
N LEU A 127 7.34 10.69 2.14
CA LEU A 127 8.77 10.82 2.42
C LEU A 127 9.15 12.21 2.93
N LYS A 128 8.36 13.27 2.70
CA LYS A 128 8.64 14.61 3.26
C LYS A 128 8.73 14.56 4.78
N ASP A 129 7.80 13.86 5.43
CA ASP A 129 7.79 13.70 6.88
C ASP A 129 9.06 13.00 7.38
N VAL A 130 9.55 12.01 6.64
CA VAL A 130 10.77 11.27 6.99
C VAL A 130 11.99 12.16 6.83
N LYS A 131 12.06 12.92 5.73
CA LYS A 131 13.15 13.87 5.45
C LYS A 131 13.22 14.98 6.49
N GLN A 132 12.08 15.49 6.94
CA GLN A 132 12.01 16.56 7.94
C GLN A 132 12.37 16.08 9.35
N ASN A 133 12.12 14.80 9.67
CA ASN A 133 12.52 14.18 10.93
C ASN A 133 13.99 13.73 10.96
N ASN A 134 14.72 13.87 9.85
CA ASN A 134 16.12 13.46 9.73
C ASN A 134 17.02 14.35 10.60
N GLY A 135 17.26 13.93 11.85
CA GLY A 135 18.19 14.58 12.77
C GLY A 135 17.62 15.70 13.65
N VAL A 136 16.29 15.87 13.71
CA VAL A 136 15.69 16.82 14.67
C VAL A 136 15.45 16.12 16.01
N LEU A 137 16.26 16.54 16.99
CA LEU A 137 16.28 16.14 18.41
C LEU A 137 14.98 16.46 19.21
N GLY A 138 13.82 16.53 18.55
CA GLY A 138 12.56 17.05 19.09
C GLY A 138 11.36 16.12 18.96
N ASN A 139 11.45 15.04 18.18
CA ASN A 139 10.48 13.94 18.18
C ASN A 139 11.18 12.70 18.74
N ASP A 140 10.54 11.96 19.66
CA ASP A 140 11.08 10.77 20.35
C ASP A 140 11.43 9.57 19.43
N CYS A 141 11.57 9.77 18.11
CA CYS A 141 11.80 8.73 17.10
C CYS A 141 13.14 8.94 16.38
N ASP A 142 14.07 7.99 16.51
CA ASP A 142 15.37 7.99 15.81
C ASP A 142 15.19 7.44 14.37
N ILE A 143 14.85 8.35 13.44
CA ILE A 143 14.64 8.03 12.02
C ILE A 143 15.71 8.72 11.16
N MET A 144 16.51 7.91 10.46
CA MET A 144 17.49 8.38 9.48
C MET A 144 16.99 8.19 8.06
N TYR A 145 17.29 9.14 7.18
CA TYR A 145 16.95 9.07 5.76
C TYR A 145 18.19 9.12 4.88
N VAL A 146 18.32 8.15 3.96
CA VAL A 146 19.46 8.00 3.05
C VAL A 146 18.95 7.78 1.63
N GLU A 147 19.49 8.52 0.66
CA GLU A 147 19.25 8.28 -0.77
C GLU A 147 20.44 7.54 -1.38
N GLN A 148 20.19 6.49 -2.16
CA GLN A 148 21.19 5.78 -2.94
C GLN A 148 20.77 5.72 -4.41
N VAL A 149 21.71 6.02 -5.30
CA VAL A 149 21.48 5.94 -6.74
C VAL A 149 21.66 4.51 -7.20
N SER A 150 20.68 3.98 -7.94
CA SER A 150 20.75 2.68 -8.59
C SER A 150 20.15 2.76 -9.98
N ASP A 151 21.02 2.73 -10.99
CA ASP A 151 20.63 2.81 -12.40
C ASP A 151 20.49 1.44 -13.08
N SER A 152 20.61 0.35 -12.32
CA SER A 152 20.40 -1.02 -12.84
C SER A 152 20.06 -2.01 -11.73
N GLY A 153 19.41 -3.13 -12.09
CA GLY A 153 19.23 -4.28 -11.20
C GLY A 153 20.51 -4.77 -10.54
N SER A 154 21.63 -4.80 -11.28
CA SER A 154 22.92 -5.20 -10.73
C SER A 154 23.44 -4.27 -9.63
N GLN A 155 23.21 -2.95 -9.75
CA GLN A 155 23.57 -1.97 -8.73
C GLN A 155 22.66 -2.11 -7.51
N THR A 156 21.35 -2.30 -7.73
CA THR A 156 20.39 -2.58 -6.65
C THR A 156 20.79 -3.80 -5.84
N ALA A 157 21.11 -4.91 -6.50
CA ALA A 157 21.56 -6.13 -5.83
C ALA A 157 22.86 -5.92 -5.03
N LYS A 158 23.80 -5.09 -5.53
CA LYS A 158 25.01 -4.73 -4.79
C LYS A 158 24.71 -3.90 -3.54
N ILE A 159 23.80 -2.93 -3.65
CA ILE A 159 23.36 -2.11 -2.52
C ILE A 159 22.66 -2.98 -1.48
N ILE A 160 21.76 -3.87 -1.90
CA ILE A 160 21.06 -4.78 -0.98
C ILE A 160 22.07 -5.67 -0.24
N ARG A 161 23.04 -6.24 -0.95
CA ARG A 161 24.14 -7.02 -0.33
C ARG A 161 24.94 -6.22 0.67
N SER A 162 25.23 -4.95 0.40
CA SER A 162 25.99 -4.13 1.34
C SER A 162 25.19 -3.79 2.58
N VAL A 163 23.86 -3.70 2.51
CA VAL A 163 23.02 -3.31 3.67
C VAL A 163 22.44 -4.47 4.48
N ALA A 164 22.41 -5.68 3.92
CA ALA A 164 21.72 -6.84 4.49
C ALA A 164 22.13 -7.23 5.92
N ASP A 165 23.42 -7.11 6.27
CA ASP A 165 23.94 -7.50 7.59
C ASP A 165 23.93 -6.35 8.62
N TYR A 166 23.73 -5.10 8.19
CA TYR A 166 23.76 -3.95 9.09
C TYR A 166 22.51 -3.83 9.97
N TYR A 167 21.39 -4.41 9.54
CA TYR A 167 20.10 -4.27 10.21
C TYR A 167 19.64 -5.59 10.84
N ASP A 168 18.93 -5.48 11.96
CA ASP A 168 18.32 -6.64 12.63
C ASP A 168 17.03 -7.08 11.90
N LEU A 169 16.34 -6.14 11.25
CA LEU A 169 15.17 -6.37 10.40
C LEU A 169 15.21 -5.44 9.19
N ILE A 170 14.95 -5.98 7.99
CA ILE A 170 14.76 -5.16 6.79
C ILE A 170 13.32 -5.31 6.29
N ILE A 171 12.63 -4.20 6.09
CA ILE A 171 11.27 -4.16 5.54
C ILE A 171 11.35 -3.72 4.08
N VAL A 172 10.64 -4.41 3.20
CA VAL A 172 10.59 -4.11 1.77
C VAL A 172 9.15 -4.24 1.28
N GLY A 173 8.74 -3.44 0.31
CA GLY A 173 7.50 -3.72 -0.41
C GLY A 173 7.66 -4.92 -1.34
N ARG A 174 6.58 -5.67 -1.54
CA ARG A 174 6.50 -6.81 -2.45
C ARG A 174 6.67 -6.35 -3.90
N ARG A 175 6.03 -5.25 -4.30
CA ARG A 175 6.10 -4.67 -5.67
C ARG A 175 5.82 -5.73 -6.75
N TYR A 176 4.80 -6.57 -6.53
CA TYR A 176 4.49 -7.69 -7.42
C TYR A 176 4.10 -7.19 -8.82
N GLY A 177 4.75 -7.72 -9.86
CA GLY A 177 4.48 -7.34 -11.25
C GLY A 177 4.93 -5.92 -11.64
N VAL A 178 5.62 -5.20 -10.76
CA VAL A 178 6.13 -3.85 -11.04
C VAL A 178 7.58 -3.93 -11.52
N GLU A 179 7.80 -3.67 -12.80
CA GLU A 179 9.15 -3.50 -13.34
C GLU A 179 9.60 -2.05 -13.27
N SER A 180 10.83 -1.85 -12.79
CA SER A 180 11.49 -0.56 -12.70
C SER A 180 12.93 -0.70 -13.19
N ILE A 181 13.59 0.40 -13.52
CA ILE A 181 15.01 0.39 -13.95
C ILE A 181 15.90 -0.32 -12.90
N GLN A 182 15.56 -0.12 -11.63
CA GLN A 182 16.24 -0.68 -10.47
C GLN A 182 16.01 -2.18 -10.28
N SER A 183 14.96 -2.75 -10.88
CA SER A 183 14.62 -4.17 -10.76
C SER A 183 14.81 -4.94 -12.08
N LYS A 184 15.12 -4.23 -13.16
CA LYS A 184 15.31 -4.83 -14.49
C LYS A 184 16.41 -5.89 -14.50
N GLY A 185 16.07 -7.07 -15.03
CA GLY A 185 16.95 -8.23 -15.14
C GLY A 185 17.12 -9.03 -13.84
N LEU A 186 16.55 -8.58 -12.71
CA LEU A 186 16.53 -9.38 -11.48
C LEU A 186 15.32 -10.34 -11.44
N SER A 187 14.24 -10.02 -12.13
CA SER A 187 13.04 -10.87 -12.23
C SER A 187 13.32 -12.24 -12.84
N GLU A 188 14.27 -12.34 -13.76
CA GLU A 188 14.68 -13.60 -14.41
C GLU A 188 15.33 -14.61 -13.46
N TRP A 189 15.86 -14.13 -12.33
CA TRP A 189 16.58 -14.94 -11.34
C TRP A 189 15.71 -15.24 -10.11
N SER A 190 14.41 -14.98 -10.18
CA SER A 190 13.55 -15.05 -9.00
C SER A 190 13.07 -16.46 -8.68
N GLU A 191 13.32 -16.92 -7.45
CA GLU A 191 12.85 -18.23 -6.95
C GLU A 191 11.45 -18.14 -6.30
N PHE A 192 11.18 -17.00 -5.66
CA PHE A 192 9.98 -16.71 -4.87
C PHE A 192 9.28 -15.44 -5.37
N PRO A 193 8.59 -15.50 -6.53
CA PRO A 193 7.87 -14.35 -7.07
C PRO A 193 6.80 -13.80 -6.10
N GLU A 194 6.30 -14.62 -5.16
CA GLU A 194 5.36 -14.16 -4.13
C GLU A 194 5.94 -13.11 -3.19
N LEU A 195 7.27 -13.06 -2.99
CA LEU A 195 7.96 -12.06 -2.18
C LEU A 195 8.30 -10.79 -2.98
N GLY A 196 8.20 -10.86 -4.30
CA GLY A 196 8.69 -9.85 -5.21
C GLY A 196 10.21 -9.78 -5.31
N ILE A 197 10.70 -9.00 -6.26
CA ILE A 197 12.12 -9.01 -6.68
C ILE A 197 13.08 -8.71 -5.52
N VAL A 198 12.76 -7.70 -4.70
CA VAL A 198 13.61 -7.32 -3.56
C VAL A 198 13.49 -8.32 -2.41
N GLY A 199 12.26 -8.72 -2.06
CA GLY A 199 12.02 -9.69 -0.99
C GLY A 199 12.63 -11.06 -1.28
N ASP A 200 12.58 -11.49 -2.54
CA ASP A 200 13.20 -12.72 -3.03
C ASP A 200 14.72 -12.70 -2.91
N LEU A 201 15.37 -11.55 -3.15
CA LEU A 201 16.81 -11.41 -2.91
C LEU A 201 17.15 -11.61 -1.41
N PHE A 202 16.26 -11.20 -0.51
CA PHE A 202 16.37 -11.50 0.93
C PHE A 202 16.00 -12.94 1.31
N ALA A 203 15.39 -13.72 0.42
CA ALA A 203 15.17 -15.16 0.57
C ALA A 203 16.28 -16.02 -0.06
N SER A 204 17.16 -15.45 -0.89
CA SER A 204 18.30 -16.13 -1.52
C SER A 204 19.39 -16.54 -0.52
N THR A 205 19.91 -17.76 -0.63
CA THR A 205 21.00 -18.27 0.23
C THR A 205 22.29 -17.46 0.13
N ASP A 206 22.46 -16.67 -0.93
CA ASP A 206 23.69 -15.88 -1.17
C ASP A 206 23.77 -14.61 -0.31
N LEU A 207 22.72 -14.29 0.44
CA LEU A 207 22.63 -13.08 1.24
C LEU A 207 22.67 -13.36 2.75
N ASP A 208 23.70 -12.89 3.44
CA ASP A 208 23.80 -12.97 4.90
C ASP A 208 22.94 -11.89 5.58
N SER A 209 21.61 -12.03 5.50
CA SER A 209 20.65 -11.20 6.26
C SER A 209 20.17 -11.93 7.52
N ARG A 210 19.68 -11.18 8.52
CA ARG A 210 19.11 -11.76 9.74
C ARG A 210 17.63 -12.07 9.58
N SER A 211 16.86 -11.02 9.26
CA SER A 211 15.44 -11.13 9.02
C SER A 211 14.99 -10.05 8.05
N ALA A 212 14.02 -10.39 7.21
CA ALA A 212 13.37 -9.48 6.30
C ALA A 212 11.84 -9.67 6.30
N VAL A 213 11.09 -8.64 5.96
CA VAL A 213 9.65 -8.73 5.75
C VAL A 213 9.31 -8.13 4.39
N ALA A 214 8.69 -8.94 3.54
CA ALA A 214 8.12 -8.48 2.27
C ALA A 214 6.65 -8.11 2.48
N MET A 215 6.31 -6.84 2.21
CA MET A 215 5.01 -6.22 2.51
C MET A 215 4.18 -6.07 1.25
N ALA A 216 2.97 -6.60 1.26
CA ALA A 216 1.96 -6.36 0.23
C ALA A 216 0.85 -5.50 0.80
N GLU A 217 0.52 -4.41 0.12
CA GLU A 217 -0.69 -3.65 0.39
C GLU A 217 -1.91 -4.52 0.09
N SER A 218 -2.97 -4.39 0.90
CA SER A 218 -4.27 -4.93 0.52
C SER A 218 -4.74 -4.20 -0.72
N LEU A 219 -4.89 -4.90 -1.85
CA LEU A 219 -5.84 -4.43 -2.83
C LEU A 219 -7.21 -4.39 -2.14
N PRO A 220 -8.02 -3.34 -2.32
CA PRO A 220 -9.43 -3.47 -1.99
C PRO A 220 -9.94 -4.75 -2.70
N PRO A 221 -10.82 -5.54 -2.06
CA PRO A 221 -11.45 -6.66 -2.77
C PRO A 221 -11.95 -6.11 -4.11
N PRO A 222 -11.83 -6.87 -5.22
CA PRO A 222 -12.28 -6.39 -6.51
C PRO A 222 -13.77 -6.09 -6.40
N TYR A 223 -14.11 -4.83 -6.14
CA TYR A 223 -15.41 -4.28 -6.45
C TYR A 223 -15.43 -4.24 -7.96
N LEU A 224 -15.83 -5.38 -8.54
CA LEU A 224 -16.13 -5.60 -9.95
C LEU A 224 -15.15 -4.90 -10.90
N LEU A 225 -14.22 -5.69 -11.46
CA LEU A 225 -13.65 -5.40 -12.77
C LEU A 225 -14.80 -5.22 -13.77
N TYR A 226 -15.33 -4.00 -13.85
CA TYR A 226 -16.05 -3.50 -15.00
C TYR A 226 -15.00 -2.80 -15.87
N GLU A 227 -14.93 -3.25 -17.11
CA GLU A 227 -13.92 -2.88 -18.09
C GLU A 227 -13.62 -1.37 -18.15
N ASN A 228 -12.32 -1.07 -18.20
CA ASN A 228 -11.68 0.01 -18.96
C ASN A 228 -12.46 1.31 -19.16
N ALA A 229 -12.79 2.00 -18.08
CA ALA A 229 -13.04 3.44 -18.12
C ALA A 229 -12.16 4.14 -17.07
N THR A 230 -11.05 4.73 -17.52
CA THR A 230 -10.30 5.72 -16.75
C THR A 230 -11.13 6.99 -16.68
N TYR A 231 -11.68 7.30 -15.50
CA TYR A 231 -12.29 8.59 -15.22
C TYR A 231 -11.27 9.46 -14.49
N GLU A 232 -10.78 10.51 -15.15
CA GLU A 232 -10.10 11.60 -14.46
C GLU A 232 -11.14 12.39 -13.67
N PHE A 233 -11.08 12.32 -12.34
CA PHE A 233 -11.82 13.22 -11.47
C PHE A 233 -10.86 14.24 -10.85
N CYS A 234 -10.96 15.48 -11.32
CA CYS A 234 -10.30 16.62 -10.68
C CYS A 234 -11.04 17.00 -9.40
N PHE A 235 -10.46 16.72 -8.24
CA PHE A 235 -10.93 17.23 -6.95
C PHE A 235 -10.04 18.39 -6.49
N VAL A 236 -10.64 19.57 -6.30
CA VAL A 236 -9.97 20.71 -5.67
C VAL A 236 -10.16 20.60 -4.16
N LEU A 237 -9.05 20.44 -3.42
CA LEU A 237 -9.04 20.39 -1.96
C LEU A 237 -8.81 21.80 -1.38
N PRO A 238 -9.52 22.19 -0.29
CA PRO A 238 -10.57 21.44 0.40
C PRO A 238 -11.89 21.43 -0.40
N SER A 239 -12.59 20.29 -0.37
CA SER A 239 -13.88 20.13 -1.04
C SER A 239 -14.88 21.17 -0.54
N LYS A 240 -15.51 21.91 -1.45
CA LYS A 240 -16.55 22.89 -1.12
C LYS A 240 -17.86 22.17 -0.74
N VAL A 241 -17.96 21.76 0.52
CA VAL A 241 -19.10 20.97 1.03
C VAL A 241 -20.37 21.83 1.16
N ASN A 242 -20.23 23.05 1.68
CA ASN A 242 -21.34 23.98 1.90
C ASN A 242 -21.19 25.19 0.97
N SER A 243 -22.25 25.54 0.24
CA SER A 243 -22.34 26.83 -0.45
C SER A 243 -22.56 27.96 0.55
N ALA A 244 -22.29 29.21 0.15
CA ALA A 244 -22.60 30.37 0.97
C ALA A 244 -24.12 30.68 1.02
N GLY A 245 -24.95 29.80 0.46
CA GLY A 245 -26.40 29.94 0.38
C GLY A 245 -26.83 31.11 -0.51
N ILE A 246 -27.96 31.72 -0.17
CA ILE A 246 -28.60 32.84 -0.90
C ILE A 246 -27.73 34.12 -0.92
N TRP A 247 -26.67 34.17 -0.12
CA TRP A 247 -25.75 35.32 -0.01
C TRP A 247 -24.55 35.24 -0.94
N GLU A 248 -24.45 34.17 -1.75
CA GLU A 248 -23.36 34.01 -2.71
C GLU A 248 -23.49 35.02 -3.86
N ASN A 249 -22.42 35.77 -4.13
CA ASN A 249 -22.45 36.91 -5.04
C ASN A 249 -22.82 36.44 -6.46
N ALA A 250 -24.06 36.71 -6.86
CA ALA A 250 -24.75 36.10 -8.00
C ALA A 250 -24.32 36.65 -9.37
N THR A 251 -23.02 36.83 -9.61
CA THR A 251 -22.52 37.29 -10.91
C THR A 251 -22.53 36.17 -11.94
N THR A 252 -22.58 34.90 -11.53
CA THR A 252 -22.75 33.74 -12.43
C THR A 252 -23.57 32.60 -11.78
N PRO A 253 -24.70 32.18 -12.38
CA PRO A 253 -25.58 31.14 -11.81
C PRO A 253 -24.96 29.73 -11.79
N ALA A 254 -23.87 29.50 -12.51
CA ALA A 254 -23.16 28.22 -12.55
C ALA A 254 -22.39 27.90 -11.25
N VAL A 255 -22.10 28.91 -10.42
CA VAL A 255 -21.28 28.74 -9.21
C VAL A 255 -22.02 27.92 -8.13
N ILE A 256 -23.35 28.02 -8.07
CA ILE A 256 -24.17 27.29 -7.08
C ILE A 256 -24.05 25.78 -7.28
N PHE A 257 -23.92 25.30 -8.52
CA PHE A 257 -23.75 23.88 -8.85
C PHE A 257 -22.32 23.36 -8.68
N SER A 258 -21.37 24.23 -8.32
CA SER A 258 -20.00 23.80 -7.98
C SER A 258 -19.86 23.28 -6.55
N TYR A 259 -20.92 23.38 -5.74
CA TYR A 259 -21.00 22.89 -4.36
C TYR A 259 -21.74 21.56 -4.30
N SER A 260 -21.27 20.64 -3.46
CA SER A 260 -21.81 19.28 -3.38
C SER A 260 -23.24 19.22 -2.81
N LEU A 261 -23.56 20.03 -1.80
CA LEU A 261 -24.87 20.03 -1.14
C LEU A 261 -26.03 20.50 -2.03
N PRO A 262 -26.02 21.71 -2.65
CA PRO A 262 -27.13 22.17 -3.48
C PRO A 262 -27.34 21.33 -4.74
N PHE A 263 -26.27 20.72 -5.27
CA PHE A 263 -26.37 19.80 -6.38
C PHE A 263 -27.13 18.51 -5.99
N LEU A 264 -26.84 17.97 -4.81
CA LEU A 264 -27.50 16.79 -4.25
C LEU A 264 -28.96 17.08 -3.87
N GLU A 265 -29.26 18.26 -3.34
CA GLU A 265 -30.65 18.70 -3.11
C GLU A 265 -31.44 18.82 -4.43
N LEU A 266 -30.84 19.41 -5.48
CA LEU A 266 -31.47 19.47 -6.80
C LEU A 266 -31.74 18.07 -7.36
N GLN A 267 -30.80 17.13 -7.23
CA GLN A 267 -30.99 15.75 -7.68
C GLN A 267 -32.17 15.08 -6.96
N PHE A 268 -32.31 15.26 -5.64
CA PHE A 268 -33.46 14.73 -4.92
C PHE A 268 -34.79 15.32 -5.39
N VAL A 269 -34.85 16.63 -5.63
CA VAL A 269 -36.06 17.27 -6.16
C VAL A 269 -36.39 16.75 -7.56
N MET A 270 -35.38 16.60 -8.43
CA MET A 270 -35.58 16.05 -9.78
C MET A 270 -36.09 14.62 -9.75
N ILE A 271 -35.52 13.76 -8.88
CA ILE A 271 -36.00 12.40 -8.68
C ILE A 271 -37.47 12.40 -8.22
N PHE A 272 -37.83 13.29 -7.29
CA PHE A 272 -39.20 13.40 -6.81
C PHE A 272 -40.17 13.84 -7.92
N LEU A 273 -39.79 14.83 -8.74
CA LEU A 273 -40.60 15.32 -9.85
C LEU A 273 -40.77 14.26 -10.95
N VAL A 274 -39.70 13.56 -11.31
CA VAL A 274 -39.75 12.44 -12.27
C VAL A 274 -40.66 11.34 -11.74
N ASN A 275 -40.50 10.95 -10.48
CA ASN A 275 -41.38 9.97 -9.83
C ASN A 275 -42.85 10.40 -9.86
N HIS A 276 -43.13 11.67 -9.55
CA HIS A 276 -44.49 12.19 -9.56
C HIS A 276 -45.08 12.24 -10.99
N LEU A 277 -44.27 12.58 -11.99
CA LEU A 277 -44.68 12.59 -13.39
C LEU A 277 -44.97 11.17 -13.91
N VAL A 278 -44.07 10.22 -13.64
CA VAL A 278 -44.25 8.80 -13.97
C VAL A 278 -45.49 8.25 -13.30
N TYR A 279 -45.72 8.56 -12.03
CA TYR A 279 -46.93 8.19 -11.31
C TYR A 279 -48.20 8.79 -11.95
N ALA A 280 -48.18 10.08 -12.33
CA ALA A 280 -49.32 10.74 -12.97
C ALA A 280 -49.69 10.09 -14.32
N ILE A 281 -48.68 9.69 -15.11
CA ILE A 281 -48.89 9.01 -16.39
C ILE A 281 -49.42 7.59 -16.16
N LEU A 282 -48.82 6.82 -15.25
CA LEU A 282 -49.24 5.45 -14.96
C LEU A 282 -50.64 5.38 -14.33
N ARG A 283 -51.02 6.42 -13.56
CA ARG A 283 -52.38 6.56 -13.00
C ARG A 283 -53.44 6.68 -14.11
N SER A 284 -53.11 7.30 -15.24
CA SER A 284 -54.02 7.39 -16.40
C SER A 284 -54.36 6.01 -16.99
N ILE A 285 -53.51 5.01 -16.75
CA ILE A 285 -53.61 3.65 -17.31
C ILE A 285 -54.23 2.67 -16.28
N GLY A 286 -54.59 3.13 -15.08
CA GLY A 286 -55.25 2.30 -14.05
C GLY A 286 -54.31 1.41 -13.24
N ILE A 287 -53.00 1.69 -13.25
CA ILE A 287 -51.99 0.94 -12.50
C ILE A 287 -51.91 1.48 -11.06
N THR A 288 -51.84 0.59 -10.07
CA THR A 288 -51.78 0.93 -8.63
C THR A 288 -50.41 1.48 -8.23
N LEU A 289 -50.39 2.38 -7.23
CA LEU A 289 -49.20 3.10 -6.73
C LEU A 289 -48.01 2.20 -6.33
N PHE A 290 -48.30 0.92 -6.02
CA PHE A 290 -47.29 -0.07 -5.64
C PHE A 290 -46.45 -0.55 -6.84
N ALA A 291 -47.03 -0.65 -8.03
CA ALA A 291 -46.30 -1.08 -9.22
C ALA A 291 -45.40 0.03 -9.79
N SER A 292 -45.76 1.31 -9.62
CA SER A 292 -44.94 2.43 -10.09
C SER A 292 -43.62 2.61 -9.33
N GLN A 293 -43.56 2.21 -8.05
CA GLN A 293 -42.33 2.33 -7.25
C GLN A 293 -41.29 1.25 -7.58
N MET A 294 -41.69 0.13 -8.22
CA MET A 294 -40.77 -0.93 -8.65
C MET A 294 -40.04 -0.63 -9.97
N PHE A 295 -40.54 0.30 -10.80
CA PHE A 295 -39.94 0.62 -12.10
C PHE A 295 -38.88 1.73 -12.04
N VAL A 296 -38.76 2.45 -10.92
CA VAL A 296 -37.86 3.61 -10.78
C VAL A 296 -36.70 3.37 -9.79
N CYS A 297 -36.58 2.14 -9.26
CA CYS A 297 -35.37 1.69 -8.55
C CYS A 297 -34.35 1.10 -9.52
#